data_AF-A0A377WEH2-F1
#
_entry.id   AF-A0A377WEH2-F1
#
_cell.length_a   1.000
_cell.length_b   1.000
_cell.length_c   1.000
_cell.angle_alpha   90.00
_cell.angle_beta   90.00
_cell.angle_gamma   90.00
#
_symmetry.space_group_name_H-M   'P 1'
#
loop_
_entity.id
_entity.type
_entity.pdbx_description
1 polymer ?
#
loop_
_entity_poly.entity_id
_entity_poly.type
_entity_poly.pdbx_seq_one_letter_code
_entity_poly.pdbx_strand_id
1 'polypeptide(L)'
;MKKIALSLMTLVCCSRRRRWPPPRRRCRRRLAEHNGPIRIAVIRNLGSDDNTTQFVAGALQEGKKLGFKISTFLSNGDDAKFQDFVNQAISQKYDGIILSQGRDPYSTALVKKAVDAGIKVAVFDTAVSGEIPGGDGQPAG
;
A
#
# COMPACT_ATOMS: atom_id res chain seq x y z
N MET A 1 9.82 -20.73 64.24
CA MET A 1 11.05 -20.63 63.41
C MET A 1 10.69 -21.19 62.03
N LYS A 2 10.77 -20.58 60.86
CA LYS A 2 11.35 -19.34 60.29
C LYS A 2 10.41 -18.84 59.18
N LYS A 3 10.45 -17.53 58.92
CA LYS A 3 9.69 -16.76 57.92
C LYS A 3 10.30 -16.92 56.51
N ILE A 4 9.69 -16.23 55.53
CA ILE A 4 10.20 -15.72 54.22
C ILE A 4 9.69 -16.51 53.01
N ALA A 5 9.14 -15.94 51.93
CA ALA A 5 8.54 -14.63 51.63
C ALA A 5 7.80 -14.77 50.29
N LEU A 6 6.64 -14.13 50.19
CA LEU A 6 5.86 -13.93 48.98
C LEU A 6 6.63 -12.99 48.04
N SER A 7 7.05 -13.46 46.86
CA SER A 7 7.64 -12.61 45.82
C SER A 7 6.62 -12.35 44.72
N LEU A 8 5.93 -11.20 44.82
CA LEU A 8 5.34 -10.50 43.69
C LEU A 8 6.50 -9.84 42.92
N MET A 9 6.85 -10.35 41.74
CA MET A 9 7.60 -9.56 40.75
C MET A 9 6.71 -9.23 39.56
N THR A 10 6.15 -8.03 39.62
CA THR A 10 6.08 -7.05 38.53
C THR A 10 5.67 -7.55 37.14
N LEU A 11 4.36 -7.38 36.91
CA LEU A 11 3.82 -6.81 35.68
C LEU A 11 4.76 -5.73 35.09
N VAL A 12 4.87 -5.74 33.75
CA VAL A 12 5.18 -4.64 32.81
C VAL A 12 6.23 -5.10 31.80
N CYS A 13 5.77 -5.90 30.83
CA CYS A 13 6.39 -5.97 29.52
C CYS A 13 5.32 -5.69 28.46
N CYS A 14 4.65 -4.55 28.61
CA CYS A 14 3.81 -4.01 27.56
C CYS A 14 4.33 -2.61 27.25
N SER A 15 5.02 -2.46 26.12
CA SER A 15 4.92 -1.28 25.22
C SER A 15 6.22 -1.01 24.45
N ARG A 16 6.54 -1.83 23.44
CA ARG A 16 7.13 -1.30 22.20
C ARG A 16 6.50 -1.96 20.98
N ARG A 17 5.16 -1.95 20.92
CA ARG A 17 4.52 -1.85 19.60
C ARG A 17 5.02 -0.52 19.05
N ARG A 18 5.79 -0.55 17.96
CA ARG A 18 6.06 0.65 17.16
C ARG A 18 4.69 1.25 16.85
N ARG A 19 4.27 2.26 17.61
CA ARG A 19 3.04 3.00 17.35
C ARG A 19 3.38 3.81 16.12
N TRP A 20 2.97 3.30 14.96
CA TRP A 20 2.89 4.11 13.77
C TRP A 20 2.11 5.37 14.13
N PRO A 21 2.57 6.57 13.76
CA PRO A 21 1.81 7.78 13.99
C PRO A 21 0.39 7.55 13.45
N PRO A 22 -0.67 7.91 14.20
CA PRO A 22 -2.02 7.68 13.73
C PRO A 22 -2.16 8.32 12.34
N PRO A 23 -2.78 7.64 11.35
CA PRO A 23 -2.97 8.23 10.03
C PRO A 23 -3.57 9.62 10.19
N ARG A 24 -3.04 10.59 9.43
CA ARG A 24 -3.39 12.01 9.51
C ARG A 24 -4.93 12.14 9.60
N ARG A 25 -5.44 13.04 10.46
CA ARG A 25 -6.89 13.16 10.77
C ARG A 25 -7.79 13.16 9.52
N ARG A 26 -7.32 13.73 8.40
CA ARG A 26 -8.00 13.73 7.09
C ARG A 26 -8.16 12.33 6.48
N CYS A 27 -7.15 11.47 6.53
CA CYS A 27 -7.24 10.11 5.99
C CYS A 27 -8.23 9.25 6.78
N ARG A 28 -8.23 9.35 8.11
CA ARG A 28 -9.19 8.61 8.96
C ARG A 28 -10.64 8.96 8.63
N ARG A 29 -10.96 10.24 8.43
CA ARG A 29 -12.32 10.66 8.11
C ARG A 29 -12.79 10.14 6.75
N ARG A 30 -11.95 10.26 5.71
CA ARG A 30 -12.28 9.74 4.36
C ARG A 30 -12.51 8.22 4.35
N LEU A 31 -11.72 7.48 5.12
CA LEU A 31 -11.92 6.03 5.26
C LEU A 31 -13.23 5.68 5.98
N ALA A 32 -13.63 6.48 6.96
CA ALA A 32 -14.88 6.27 7.71
C ALA A 32 -16.15 6.61 6.90
N GLU A 33 -16.05 7.56 5.98
CA GLU A 33 -17.16 7.97 5.09
C GLU A 33 -17.31 7.05 3.86
N HIS A 34 -16.39 6.10 3.65
CA HIS A 34 -16.42 5.21 2.49
C HIS A 34 -17.49 4.12 2.61
N ASN A 35 -18.25 3.88 1.55
CA ASN A 35 -19.27 2.86 1.54
C ASN A 35 -18.71 1.51 1.05
N GLY A 36 -18.76 0.49 1.92
CA GLY A 36 -18.21 -0.84 1.62
C GLY A 36 -16.69 -0.93 1.74
N PRO A 37 -16.10 -2.11 1.42
CA PRO A 37 -14.67 -2.35 1.60
C PRO A 37 -13.85 -1.51 0.60
N ILE A 38 -12.83 -0.83 1.11
CA ILE A 38 -11.83 -0.13 0.28
C ILE A 38 -11.12 -1.14 -0.60
N ARG A 39 -11.09 -0.90 -1.92
CA ARG A 39 -10.49 -1.77 -2.93
C ARG A 39 -9.13 -1.22 -3.36
N ILE A 40 -8.08 -2.01 -3.19
CA ILE A 40 -6.73 -1.67 -3.62
C ILE A 40 -6.23 -2.65 -4.67
N ALA A 41 -5.74 -2.14 -5.79
CA ALA A 41 -5.04 -2.92 -6.81
C ALA A 41 -3.53 -2.84 -6.59
N VAL A 42 -2.86 -3.98 -6.48
CA VAL A 42 -1.40 -4.08 -6.40
C VAL A 42 -0.91 -4.64 -7.72
N ILE A 43 -0.22 -3.82 -8.51
CA ILE A 43 0.17 -4.13 -9.88
C ILE A 43 1.68 -4.08 -9.97
N ARG A 44 2.29 -5.21 -10.34
CA ARG A 44 3.74 -5.37 -10.31
C ARG A 44 4.27 -5.90 -11.64
N ASN A 45 5.33 -5.26 -12.13
CA ASN A 45 5.92 -5.54 -13.43
C ASN A 45 7.00 -6.63 -13.39
N LEU A 46 6.79 -7.67 -12.59
CA LEU A 46 7.70 -8.80 -12.43
C LEU A 46 6.91 -10.11 -12.37
N GLY A 47 7.62 -11.23 -12.51
CA GLY A 47 7.08 -12.57 -12.29
C GLY A 47 6.98 -12.94 -10.82
N SER A 48 6.74 -14.22 -10.55
CA SER A 48 6.58 -14.76 -9.19
C SER A 48 7.90 -15.20 -8.55
N ASP A 49 8.89 -14.31 -8.53
CA ASP A 49 10.13 -14.54 -7.77
C ASP A 49 9.92 -14.35 -6.25
N ASP A 50 10.92 -14.70 -5.44
CA ASP A 50 10.82 -14.62 -3.97
C ASP A 50 10.56 -13.18 -3.50
N ASN A 51 11.18 -12.19 -4.14
CA ASN A 51 10.97 -10.79 -3.82
C ASN A 51 9.52 -10.37 -4.08
N THR A 52 8.96 -10.74 -5.24
CA THR A 52 7.56 -10.47 -5.58
C THR A 52 6.60 -11.20 -4.65
N THR A 53 6.89 -12.44 -4.30
CA THR A 53 6.07 -13.23 -3.37
C THR A 53 5.99 -12.55 -2.00
N GLN A 54 7.13 -12.08 -1.46
CA GLN A 54 7.16 -11.37 -0.18
C GLN A 54 6.48 -10.01 -0.25
N PHE A 55 6.68 -9.26 -1.34
CA PHE A 55 6.01 -7.98 -1.57
C PHE A 55 4.47 -8.13 -1.58
N VAL A 56 3.97 -9.10 -2.35
CA VAL A 56 2.53 -9.39 -2.44
C VAL A 56 1.98 -9.87 -1.09
N ALA A 57 2.68 -10.78 -0.41
CA ALA A 57 2.27 -11.26 0.90
C ALA A 57 2.17 -10.11 1.93
N GLY A 58 3.13 -9.19 1.93
CA GLY A 58 3.11 -8.00 2.80
C GLY A 58 1.90 -7.10 2.53
N ALA A 59 1.63 -6.81 1.26
CA ALA A 59 0.47 -6.00 0.86
C ALA A 59 -0.86 -6.65 1.25
N LEU A 60 -1.00 -7.97 1.05
CA LEU A 60 -2.18 -8.74 1.46
C LEU A 60 -2.38 -8.75 2.97
N GLN A 61 -1.30 -8.98 3.74
CA GLN A 61 -1.35 -9.02 5.20
C GLN A 61 -1.79 -7.67 5.77
N GLU A 62 -1.20 -6.57 5.30
CA GLU A 62 -1.54 -5.24 5.82
C GLU A 62 -2.93 -4.79 5.36
N GLY A 63 -3.28 -5.03 4.09
CA GLY A 63 -4.63 -4.79 3.58
C GLY A 63 -5.70 -5.51 4.40
N LYS A 64 -5.48 -6.78 4.75
CA LYS A 64 -6.38 -7.55 5.61
C LYS A 64 -6.53 -6.94 7.01
N LYS A 65 -5.44 -6.49 7.64
CA LYS A 65 -5.51 -5.83 8.95
C LYS A 65 -6.32 -4.53 8.91
N LEU A 66 -6.28 -3.82 7.79
CA LEU A 66 -7.02 -2.58 7.56
C LEU A 66 -8.46 -2.82 7.07
N GLY A 67 -8.86 -4.07 6.80
CA GLY A 67 -10.19 -4.41 6.27
C GLY A 67 -10.34 -4.10 4.77
N PHE A 68 -9.24 -3.95 4.04
CA PHE A 68 -9.26 -3.64 2.61
C PHE A 68 -9.36 -4.91 1.78
N LYS A 69 -10.01 -4.79 0.61
CA LYS A 69 -10.02 -5.82 -0.42
C LYS A 69 -8.86 -5.58 -1.37
N ILE A 70 -7.86 -6.45 -1.31
CA ILE A 70 -6.66 -6.37 -2.14
C ILE A 70 -6.82 -7.27 -3.36
N SER A 71 -6.53 -6.72 -4.55
CA SER A 71 -6.40 -7.47 -5.81
C SER A 71 -4.97 -7.37 -6.30
N THR A 72 -4.36 -8.49 -6.70
CA THR A 72 -2.96 -8.53 -7.10
C THR A 72 -2.85 -8.89 -8.58
N PHE A 73 -1.97 -8.20 -9.30
CA PHE A 73 -1.77 -8.36 -10.73
C PHE A 73 -0.28 -8.39 -11.04
N LEU A 74 0.20 -9.49 -11.61
CA LEU A 74 1.58 -9.66 -12.04
C LEU A 74 1.65 -9.69 -13.56
N SER A 75 2.41 -8.77 -14.15
CA SER A 75 2.56 -8.72 -15.62
C SER A 75 3.56 -9.75 -16.14
N ASN A 76 4.41 -10.32 -15.26
CA ASN A 76 5.56 -11.13 -15.63
C ASN A 76 6.62 -10.37 -16.46
N GLY A 77 6.76 -9.07 -16.22
CA GLY A 77 7.73 -8.21 -16.93
C GLY A 77 7.26 -7.74 -18.31
N ASP A 78 6.01 -8.01 -18.66
CA ASP A 78 5.36 -7.51 -19.87
C ASP A 78 4.78 -6.09 -19.62
N ASP A 79 5.40 -5.11 -20.26
CA ASP A 79 5.06 -3.69 -20.09
C ASP A 79 3.67 -3.36 -20.66
N ALA A 80 3.19 -4.04 -21.70
CA ALA A 80 1.86 -3.82 -22.26
C ALA A 80 0.79 -4.35 -21.30
N LYS A 81 0.99 -5.57 -20.80
CA LYS A 81 0.11 -6.18 -19.80
C LYS A 81 0.08 -5.40 -18.50
N PHE A 82 1.21 -4.83 -18.08
CA PHE A 82 1.26 -3.92 -16.94
C PHE A 82 0.36 -2.70 -17.17
N GLN A 83 0.49 -2.03 -18.32
CA GLN A 83 -0.35 -0.89 -18.68
C GLN A 83 -1.84 -1.25 -18.71
N ASP A 84 -2.19 -2.42 -19.26
CA ASP A 84 -3.56 -2.91 -19.31
C ASP A 84 -4.15 -3.13 -17.91
N PHE A 85 -3.39 -3.74 -16.99
CA PHE A 85 -3.84 -3.90 -15.61
C PHE A 85 -4.07 -2.57 -14.91
N VAL A 86 -3.21 -1.57 -15.14
CA VAL A 86 -3.42 -0.22 -14.58
C VAL A 86 -4.68 0.41 -15.15
N ASN A 87 -4.87 0.36 -16.47
CA ASN A 87 -6.07 0.88 -17.14
C ASN A 87 -7.35 0.16 -16.69
N GLN A 88 -7.28 -1.15 -16.44
CA GLN A 88 -8.37 -1.94 -15.90
C GLN A 88 -8.71 -1.52 -14.47
N ALA A 89 -7.70 -1.31 -13.61
CA ALA A 89 -7.91 -0.82 -12.24
C ALA A 89 -8.54 0.58 -12.21
N ILE A 90 -8.12 1.47 -13.12
CA ILE A 90 -8.71 2.80 -13.29
C ILE A 90 -10.18 2.67 -13.72
N SER A 91 -10.46 1.87 -14.75
CA SER A 91 -11.81 1.66 -15.29
C SER A 91 -12.77 1.06 -14.26
N GLN A 92 -12.26 0.16 -13.42
CA GLN A 92 -13.02 -0.46 -12.32
C GLN A 92 -13.18 0.43 -11.08
N LYS A 93 -12.65 1.67 -11.13
CA LYS A 93 -12.72 2.66 -10.05
C LYS A 93 -12.25 2.08 -8.71
N TYR A 94 -11.06 1.46 -8.72
CA TYR A 94 -10.40 1.10 -7.46
C TYR A 94 -10.13 2.35 -6.63
N ASP A 95 -10.19 2.23 -5.30
CA ASP A 95 -9.94 3.35 -4.38
C ASP A 95 -8.45 3.71 -4.31
N GLY A 96 -7.60 2.72 -4.52
CA GLY A 96 -6.16 2.92 -4.63
C GLY A 96 -5.46 1.92 -5.54
N ILE A 97 -4.31 2.35 -6.06
CA ILE A 97 -3.41 1.57 -6.90
C ILE A 97 -2.00 1.65 -6.30
N ILE A 98 -1.38 0.50 -6.09
CA ILE A 98 0.04 0.37 -5.74
C ILE A 98 0.76 -0.16 -6.98
N LEU A 99 1.67 0.63 -7.55
CA LEU A 99 2.49 0.25 -8.70
C LEU A 99 3.88 -0.17 -8.27
N SER A 100 4.41 -1.20 -8.92
CA SER A 100 5.78 -1.62 -8.71
C SER A 100 6.48 -2.06 -9.99
N GLN A 101 7.75 -1.64 -10.16
CA GLN A 101 8.57 -1.92 -11.35
C GLN A 101 8.00 -1.37 -12.67
N GLY A 102 7.14 -0.35 -12.62
CA GLY A 102 6.77 0.37 -13.83
C GLY A 102 7.99 1.11 -14.41
N ARG A 103 8.09 1.14 -15.74
CA ARG A 103 9.22 1.72 -16.46
C ARG A 103 8.83 3.01 -17.18
N ASP A 104 9.85 3.76 -17.58
CA ASP A 104 9.70 4.79 -18.60
C ASP A 104 9.47 4.15 -19.98
N PRO A 105 8.77 4.85 -20.89
CA PRO A 105 8.23 6.20 -20.74
C PRO A 105 6.78 6.26 -20.22
N TYR A 106 6.15 5.11 -19.93
CA TYR A 106 4.70 5.04 -19.75
C TYR A 106 4.23 5.32 -18.31
N SER A 107 5.07 5.08 -17.30
CA SER A 107 4.63 5.06 -15.89
C SER A 107 4.15 6.41 -15.39
N THR A 108 4.83 7.51 -15.72
CA THR A 108 4.41 8.87 -15.34
C THR A 108 3.00 9.20 -15.86
N ALA A 109 2.72 8.87 -17.12
CA ALA A 109 1.41 9.13 -17.74
C ALA A 109 0.30 8.30 -17.08
N LEU A 110 0.58 7.03 -16.77
CA LEU A 110 -0.36 6.16 -16.05
C LEU A 110 -0.68 6.67 -14.64
N VAL A 111 0.34 7.11 -13.89
CA VAL A 111 0.14 7.64 -12.54
C VAL A 111 -0.72 8.90 -12.59
N LYS A 112 -0.42 9.84 -13.50
CA LYS A 112 -1.25 11.04 -13.70
C LYS A 112 -2.70 10.67 -14.03
N LYS A 113 -2.91 9.77 -14.98
CA LYS A 113 -4.26 9.30 -15.36
C LYS A 113 -5.04 8.71 -14.18
N ALA A 114 -4.40 7.92 -13.32
CA ALA A 114 -5.03 7.36 -12.12
C ALA A 114 -5.39 8.45 -11.09
N VAL A 115 -4.47 9.39 -10.85
CA VAL A 115 -4.70 10.52 -9.94
C VAL A 115 -5.83 11.42 -10.43
N ASP A 116 -5.87 11.73 -11.73
CA ASP A 116 -6.92 12.53 -12.36
C ASP A 116 -8.29 11.84 -12.27
N ALA A 117 -8.31 10.50 -12.28
CA ALA A 117 -9.50 9.70 -12.02
C ALA A 117 -9.91 9.66 -10.52
N GLY A 118 -9.20 10.37 -9.65
CA GLY A 118 -9.47 10.45 -8.21
C GLY A 118 -8.92 9.26 -7.40
N ILE A 119 -8.12 8.39 -8.01
CA ILE A 119 -7.57 7.19 -7.37
C ILE A 119 -6.30 7.53 -6.61
N LYS A 120 -6.15 6.98 -5.40
CA LYS A 120 -4.92 7.15 -4.62
C LYS A 120 -3.81 6.23 -5.14
N VAL A 121 -2.69 6.82 -5.54
CA VAL A 121 -1.57 6.07 -6.11
C VAL A 121 -0.37 6.09 -5.18
N ALA A 122 0.19 4.91 -4.93
CA ALA A 122 1.51 4.75 -4.35
C ALA A 122 2.40 3.98 -5.33
N VAL A 123 3.68 4.34 -5.39
CA VAL A 123 4.65 3.70 -6.30
C VAL A 123 5.86 3.21 -5.52
N PHE A 124 6.40 2.07 -5.94
CA PHE A 124 7.63 1.48 -5.38
C PHE A 124 8.52 0.97 -6.52
N ASP A 125 9.79 1.37 -6.57
CA ASP A 125 10.72 1.03 -7.67
C ASP A 125 10.10 1.24 -9.06
N THR A 126 9.39 2.34 -9.27
CA THR A 126 8.73 2.67 -10.54
C THR A 126 9.28 3.98 -11.04
N ALA A 127 9.66 4.03 -12.32
CA ALA A 127 10.16 5.24 -12.95
C ALA A 127 9.02 6.27 -13.05
N VAL A 128 9.12 7.35 -12.27
CA VAL A 128 8.13 8.43 -12.26
C VAL A 128 8.88 9.75 -12.24
N SER A 129 8.51 10.65 -13.13
CA SER A 129 9.16 11.94 -13.32
C SER A 129 8.17 13.10 -13.26
N GLY A 130 8.66 14.24 -12.76
CA GLY A 130 7.88 15.48 -12.64
C GLY A 130 6.96 15.53 -11.41
N GLU A 131 6.21 16.63 -11.30
CA GLU A 131 5.25 16.83 -10.21
C GLU A 131 3.95 16.06 -10.47
N ILE A 132 3.52 15.30 -9.47
CA ILE A 132 2.23 14.59 -9.46
C ILE A 132 1.36 15.19 -8.35
N PRO A 133 0.35 16.00 -8.71
CA PRO A 133 -0.52 16.66 -7.73
C PRO A 133 -1.24 15.65 -6.85
N GLY A 134 -1.20 15.83 -5.53
CA GLY A 134 -2.01 15.01 -4.60
C GLY A 134 -1.46 13.63 -4.26
N GLY A 135 -0.23 13.31 -4.68
CA GLY A 135 0.58 12.28 -4.04
C GLY A 135 1.05 12.79 -2.68
N ASP A 136 0.82 12.02 -1.61
CA ASP A 136 1.30 12.33 -0.26
C ASP A 136 2.85 12.24 -0.15
N GLY A 137 3.53 12.09 -1.29
CA GLY A 137 4.97 12.06 -1.45
C GLY A 137 5.55 13.41 -1.08
N GLN A 138 5.92 13.52 0.19
CA GLN A 138 6.92 14.48 0.64
C GLN A 138 8.12 14.40 -0.34
N PRO A 139 8.67 15.54 -0.80
CA PRO A 139 9.92 15.51 -1.55
C PRO A 139 10.96 14.76 -0.71
N ALA A 140 11.71 13.85 -1.34
CA ALA A 140 12.89 13.27 -0.73
C ALA A 140 13.84 14.43 -0.41
N GLY A 141 13.94 14.76 0.88
CA GLY A 141 14.97 15.63 1.41
C GLY A 141 16.30 14.92 1.47
#